data_AF-A0A402AHI2-F1
#
_entry.id   AF-A0A402AHI2-F1
#
_cell.length_a   1.000
_cell.length_b   1.000
_cell.length_c   1.000
_cell.angle_alpha   90.00
_cell.angle_beta   90.00
_cell.angle_gamma   90.00
#
_symmetry.space_group_name_H-M   'P 1'
#
loop_
_entity.id
_entity.type
_entity.pdbx_description
1 polymer ?
#
loop_
_entity_poly.entity_id
_entity_poly.type
_entity_poly.pdbx_seq_one_letter_code
_entity_poly.pdbx_strand_id
1 'polypeptide(L)'
;MFMLEGNTMSGPKYSLLTLRMVKYEFSLPEMASRAQTTEAIVYHALIKRPIPRTDAKRILDAFSEMTGETYTLENVDLPIYDD
;
A
#
# COMPACT_ATOMS: atom_id res chain seq x y z
N MET A 1 -4.29 -0.28 39.90
CA MET A 1 -5.38 -0.20 38.91
C MET A 1 -5.06 0.99 38.01
N PHE A 2 -4.46 0.74 36.86
CA PHE A 2 -4.24 1.74 35.82
C PHE A 2 -4.73 1.11 34.52
N MET A 3 -5.88 1.56 34.05
CA MET A 3 -6.34 1.28 32.70
C MET A 3 -5.59 2.25 31.79
N LEU A 4 -4.75 1.72 30.91
CA LEU A 4 -4.23 2.46 29.76
C LEU A 4 -5.03 2.00 28.54
N GLU A 5 -5.59 3.01 27.89
CA GLU A 5 -6.56 2.94 26.82
C GLU A 5 -6.10 2.10 25.64
N GLY A 6 -7.08 1.55 24.90
CA GLY A 6 -6.90 0.62 23.79
C GLY A 6 -5.81 1.05 22.82
N ASN A 7 -4.63 0.47 23.00
CA ASN A 7 -3.59 0.44 21.99
C ASN A 7 -4.10 -0.45 20.86
N THR A 8 -4.74 0.16 19.85
CA THR A 8 -4.96 -0.52 18.58
C THR A 8 -3.58 -0.94 18.09
N MET A 9 -3.25 -2.22 18.25
CA MET A 9 -2.04 -2.81 17.73
C MET A 9 -2.16 -2.80 16.20
N SER A 10 -1.91 -1.64 15.58
CA SER A 10 -1.51 -1.58 14.19
C SER A 10 -0.19 -2.34 14.16
N GLY A 11 -0.21 -3.55 13.62
CA GLY A 11 1.01 -4.30 13.33
C GLY A 11 2.00 -3.43 12.54
N PRO A 12 3.25 -3.86 12.38
CA PRO A 12 4.25 -3.09 11.65
C PRO A 12 3.69 -2.72 10.27
N LYS A 13 3.46 -1.42 10.02
CA LYS A 13 3.00 -0.95 8.72
C LYS A 13 4.13 -1.17 7.72
N TYR A 14 3.89 -1.98 6.71
CA TYR A 14 4.87 -2.20 5.66
C TYR A 14 4.82 -1.05 4.67
N SER A 15 5.99 -0.58 4.21
CA SER A 15 6.00 0.30 3.04
C SER A 15 5.86 -0.55 1.78
N LEU A 16 5.18 -0.02 0.77
CA LEU A 16 5.04 -0.73 -0.52
C LEU A 16 6.41 -1.04 -1.15
N LEU A 17 7.40 -0.17 -0.92
CA LEU A 17 8.79 -0.40 -1.34
C LEU A 17 9.44 -1.58 -0.61
N THR A 18 9.21 -1.71 0.70
CA THR A 18 9.71 -2.85 1.48
C THR A 18 9.10 -4.16 0.98
N LEU A 19 7.79 -4.17 0.71
CA LEU A 19 7.11 -5.36 0.19
C LEU A 19 7.67 -5.76 -1.19
N ARG A 20 7.93 -4.77 -2.06
CA ARG A 20 8.55 -4.99 -3.37
C ARG A 20 9.96 -5.59 -3.28
N MET A 21 10.81 -5.05 -2.41
CA MET A 21 12.22 -5.45 -2.33
C MET A 21 12.45 -6.75 -1.59
N VAL A 22 11.61 -7.07 -0.60
CA VAL A 22 11.86 -8.17 0.34
C VAL A 22 11.04 -9.42 0.01
N LYS A 23 9.82 -9.26 -0.51
CA LYS A 23 8.90 -10.39 -0.71
C LYS A 23 8.48 -10.61 -2.16
N TYR A 24 8.15 -9.56 -2.90
CA TYR A 24 7.48 -9.72 -4.20
C TYR A 24 8.03 -8.76 -5.23
N GLU A 25 8.86 -9.27 -6.14
CA GLU A 25 9.40 -8.47 -7.24
C GLU A 25 8.29 -8.20 -8.27
N PHE A 26 8.07 -6.93 -8.58
CA PHE A 26 7.17 -6.49 -9.66
C PHE A 26 7.73 -5.26 -10.38
N SER A 27 7.32 -5.08 -11.63
CA SER A 27 7.62 -3.90 -12.43
C SER A 27 6.54 -2.82 -12.27
N LEU A 28 6.90 -1.53 -12.42
CA LEU A 28 5.91 -0.45 -12.37
C LEU A 28 4.80 -0.60 -13.43
N PRO A 29 5.11 -0.93 -14.71
CA PRO A 29 4.08 -1.11 -15.73
C PRO A 29 3.11 -2.24 -15.40
N GLU A 30 3.61 -3.36 -14.87
CA GLU A 30 2.76 -4.48 -14.47
C GLU A 30 1.78 -4.08 -13.37
N MET A 31 2.28 -3.45 -12.30
CA MET A 31 1.45 -3.04 -11.18
C MET A 31 0.43 -1.97 -11.60
N ALA A 32 0.84 -1.02 -12.44
CA ALA A 32 -0.03 0.02 -12.97
C ALA A 32 -1.18 -0.59 -13.79
N SER A 33 -0.87 -1.57 -14.64
CA SER A 33 -1.86 -2.30 -15.43
C SER A 33 -2.86 -3.05 -14.54
N ARG A 34 -2.38 -3.81 -13.56
CA ARG A 34 -3.24 -4.56 -12.62
C ARG A 34 -4.13 -3.64 -11.78
N ALA A 35 -3.56 -2.56 -11.27
CA ALA A 35 -4.25 -1.57 -10.46
C ALA A 35 -5.09 -0.58 -11.29
N GLN A 36 -5.14 -0.72 -12.62
CA GLN A 36 -5.86 0.18 -13.53
C GLN A 36 -5.52 1.66 -13.26
N THR A 37 -4.24 1.93 -13.04
CA THR A 37 -3.70 3.27 -12.71
C THR A 37 -2.47 3.56 -13.58
N THR A 38 -1.78 4.66 -13.32
CA THR A 38 -0.56 5.04 -14.08
C THR A 38 0.71 4.59 -13.37
N GLU A 39 1.77 4.33 -14.14
CA GLU A 39 3.10 4.05 -13.58
C GLU A 39 3.61 5.15 -12.66
N ALA A 40 3.26 6.41 -12.96
CA ALA A 40 3.62 7.56 -12.13
C ALA A 40 2.99 7.46 -10.73
N ILE A 41 1.73 7.01 -10.63
CA ILE A 41 1.05 6.83 -9.35
C ILE A 41 1.67 5.67 -8.56
N VAL A 42 1.97 4.55 -9.22
CA VAL A 42 2.69 3.42 -8.57
C VAL A 42 4.07 3.88 -8.08
N TYR A 43 4.80 4.64 -8.89
CA TYR A 43 6.08 5.19 -8.50
C TYR A 43 5.96 6.12 -7.29
N HIS A 44 4.99 7.04 -7.29
CA HIS A 44 4.70 7.92 -6.17
C HIS A 44 4.38 7.13 -4.89
N ALA A 45 3.58 6.06 -4.98
CA ALA A 45 3.30 5.17 -3.87
C ALA A 45 4.58 4.57 -3.27
N LEU A 46 5.52 4.13 -4.12
CA LEU A 46 6.79 3.55 -3.68
C LEU A 46 7.72 4.57 -2.99
N ILE A 47 7.76 5.81 -3.48
CA ILE A 47 8.60 6.87 -2.92
C ILE A 47 7.91 7.69 -1.83
N LYS A 48 6.77 7.20 -1.31
CA LYS A 48 5.96 7.87 -0.27
C LYS A 48 5.57 9.32 -0.66
N ARG A 49 5.20 9.53 -1.92
CA ARG A 49 4.52 10.76 -2.34
C ARG A 49 3.00 10.58 -2.23
N PRO A 50 2.25 11.62 -1.81
CA PRO A 50 0.81 11.55 -1.75
C PRO A 50 0.18 11.15 -3.08
N ILE A 51 -0.76 10.21 -3.03
CA ILE A 51 -1.55 9.74 -4.19
C ILE A 51 -3.06 9.78 -3.87
N PRO A 52 -3.95 9.77 -4.89
CA PRO A 52 -5.39 9.67 -4.66
C PRO A 52 -5.74 8.42 -3.83
N ARG A 53 -6.69 8.57 -2.90
CA ARG A 53 -7.15 7.46 -2.07
C ARG A 53 -7.71 6.31 -2.91
N THR A 54 -8.45 6.62 -3.97
CA THR A 54 -8.99 5.62 -4.90
C THR A 54 -7.88 4.79 -5.54
N ASP A 55 -6.81 5.43 -6.02
CA ASP A 55 -5.68 4.72 -6.62
C ASP A 55 -4.87 3.93 -5.60
N ALA A 56 -4.70 4.47 -4.38
CA ALA A 56 -4.03 3.75 -3.30
C ALA A 56 -4.74 2.43 -3.00
N LYS A 57 -6.08 2.42 -2.93
CA LYS A 57 -6.86 1.19 -2.77
C LYS A 57 -6.65 0.22 -3.92
N ARG A 58 -6.75 0.69 -5.18
CA ARG A 58 -6.54 -0.17 -6.36
C ARG A 58 -5.16 -0.82 -6.38
N ILE A 59 -4.12 -0.08 -5.99
CA ILE A 59 -2.76 -0.62 -5.89
C ILE A 59 -2.70 -1.72 -4.84
N LEU A 60 -3.30 -1.50 -3.67
CA LEU A 60 -3.31 -2.49 -2.60
C LEU A 60 -4.15 -3.72 -2.94
N ASP A 61 -5.29 -3.54 -3.61
CA ASP A 61 -6.14 -4.63 -4.08
C ASP A 61 -5.38 -5.47 -5.13
N ALA A 62 -4.78 -4.83 -6.14
CA ALA A 62 -3.95 -5.50 -7.14
C ALA A 62 -2.75 -6.22 -6.54
N PHE A 63 -2.11 -5.61 -5.54
CA PHE A 63 -1.00 -6.24 -4.82
C PHE A 63 -1.47 -7.44 -3.99
N SER A 64 -2.66 -7.35 -3.39
CA SER A 64 -3.27 -8.45 -2.63
C SER A 64 -3.60 -9.64 -3.52
N GLU A 65 -4.20 -9.38 -4.69
CA GLU A 65 -4.50 -10.41 -5.68
C GLU A 65 -3.24 -11.09 -6.21
N MET A 66 -2.17 -10.33 -6.45
CA MET A 66 -0.91 -10.86 -6.96
C MET A 66 -0.19 -11.77 -5.96
N THR A 67 -0.31 -11.47 -4.67
CA THR A 67 0.45 -12.14 -3.60
C THR A 67 -0.35 -13.18 -2.82
N GLY A 68 -1.69 -13.11 -2.89
CA GLY A 68 -2.60 -13.89 -2.06
C GLY A 68 -2.68 -13.43 -0.60
N GLU A 69 -2.00 -12.35 -0.22
CA GLU A 69 -2.07 -11.74 1.11
C GLU A 69 -3.00 -10.51 1.08
N THR A 70 -3.68 -10.18 2.18
CA THR A 70 -4.56 -9.01 2.23
C THR A 70 -3.80 -7.74 2.67
N TYR A 71 -3.68 -6.78 1.75
CA TYR A 71 -3.09 -5.46 1.99
C TYR A 71 -4.16 -4.38 1.97
N THR A 72 -4.15 -3.52 2.98
CA THR A 72 -5.12 -2.43 3.17
C THR A 72 -4.39 -1.16 3.64
N LEU A 73 -5.09 -0.02 3.62
CA LEU A 73 -4.55 1.25 4.12
C LEU A 73 -4.27 1.23 5.64
N GLU A 74 -4.75 0.21 6.35
CA GLU A 74 -4.48 0.02 7.78
C GLU A 74 -3.11 -0.65 8.01
N ASN A 75 -2.70 -1.55 7.10
CA ASN A 75 -1.48 -2.34 7.24
C ASN A 75 -0.33 -1.94 6.29
N VAL A 76 -0.61 -1.10 5.28
CA VAL A 76 0.40 -0.49 4.41
C VAL A 76 0.49 1.01 4.63
N ASP A 77 1.72 1.49 4.80
CA ASP A 77 2.01 2.92 4.93
C ASP A 77 2.05 3.59 3.55
N LEU A 78 0.96 4.29 3.19
CA LEU A 78 0.84 5.11 2.00
C LEU A 78 0.32 6.50 2.36
N PRO A 79 1.04 7.58 1.99
CA PRO A 79 0.50 8.91 2.07
C PRO A 79 -0.58 9.09 0.99
N ILE A 80 -1.79 9.48 1.41
CA ILE A 80 -2.95 9.64 0.54
C ILE A 80 -3.57 11.03 0.70
N TYR A 81 -4.28 11.48 -0.33
CA TYR A 81 -5.21 12.60 -0.27
C TYR A 81 -6.58 12.17 -0.79
N ASP A 82 -7.63 12.83 -0.31
CA ASP A 82 -8.99 12.57 -0.77
C ASP A 82 -9.22 13.19 -2.15
N ASP A 83 -9.86 12.42 -3.04
CA ASP A 83 -10.21 12.73 -4.43
C ASP A 83 -11.72 12.88 -4.64
#